data_AF-A0A957LR92-F1
#
_entry.id   AF-A0A957LR92-F1
#
_cell.length_a   1.000
_cell.length_b   1.000
_cell.length_c   1.000
_cell.angle_alpha   90.00
_cell.angle_beta   90.00
_cell.angle_gamma   90.00
#
_symmetry.space_group_name_H-M   'P 1'
#
loop_
_entity.id
_entity.type
_entity.pdbx_description
1 polymer ?
#
loop_
_entity_poly.entity_id
_entity_poly.type
_entity_poly.pdbx_seq_one_letter_code
_entity_poly.pdbx_strand_id
1 'polypeptide(L)'
;VVNGGARLANGRLFVDMAPGVADGIRTDLDGNVWAAAGWGGEGYDGAHCYAPDGTLIGRIHLPEPCSNLCFGGIKKNRLFMTAGQSLYSIFVETTGAQRP
;
A
#
# COMPACT_ATOMS: atom_id res chain seq x y z
N VAL A 1 -0.44 -7.94 -19.63
CA VAL A 1 -0.50 -9.41 -19.50
C VAL A 1 -0.50 -10.00 -20.90
N VAL A 2 0.32 -11.02 -21.16
CA VAL A 2 0.46 -11.67 -22.48
C VAL A 2 -0.04 -13.11 -22.41
N ASN A 3 -0.12 -13.80 -23.56
CA ASN A 3 -0.56 -15.20 -23.66
C ASN A 3 -1.93 -15.45 -23.01
N GLY A 4 -2.92 -14.61 -23.31
CA GLY A 4 -4.30 -14.79 -22.84
C GLY A 4 -4.48 -14.73 -21.32
N GLY A 5 -3.54 -14.11 -20.59
CA GLY A 5 -3.62 -14.01 -19.13
C GLY A 5 -2.53 -14.76 -18.37
N ALA A 6 -1.83 -15.68 -19.04
CA ALA A 6 -0.95 -16.64 -18.37
C ALA A 6 0.45 -16.10 -18.01
N ARG A 7 0.86 -14.95 -18.57
CA ARG A 7 2.21 -14.42 -18.34
C ARG A 7 2.25 -12.89 -18.19
N LEU A 8 3.12 -12.42 -17.30
CA LEU A 8 3.51 -11.02 -17.19
C LEU A 8 4.73 -10.73 -18.09
N ALA A 9 4.74 -9.54 -18.69
CA ALA A 9 5.81 -9.03 -19.54
C ALA A 9 5.91 -7.51 -19.34
N ASN A 10 6.99 -6.89 -19.83
CA ASN A 10 7.25 -5.44 -19.70
C ASN A 10 7.32 -4.98 -18.23
N GLY A 11 8.09 -5.70 -17.41
CA GLY A 11 8.41 -5.27 -16.05
C GLY A 11 9.14 -3.94 -16.10
N ARG A 12 8.73 -3.01 -15.23
CA ARG A 12 9.31 -1.68 -15.10
C ARG A 12 9.29 -1.31 -13.62
N LEU A 13 10.20 -0.44 -13.23
CA LEU A 13 10.11 0.21 -11.93
C LEU A 13 8.80 1.00 -11.87
N PHE A 14 8.00 0.76 -10.83
CA PHE A 14 6.80 1.54 -10.57
C PHE A 14 7.17 2.81 -9.79
N VAL A 15 7.82 2.64 -8.63
CA VAL A 15 8.33 3.73 -7.78
C VAL A 15 9.62 3.27 -7.09
N ASP A 16 10.59 4.19 -6.95
CA ASP A 16 11.72 4.04 -6.03
C ASP A 16 11.35 4.61 -4.66
N MET A 17 11.52 3.82 -3.60
CA MET A 17 11.13 4.17 -2.24
C MET A 17 12.32 4.51 -1.34
N ALA A 18 13.51 4.80 -1.88
CA ALA A 18 14.59 5.35 -1.08
C ALA A 18 14.13 6.62 -0.30
N PRO A 19 14.56 6.82 0.96
CA PRO A 19 15.54 6.01 1.70
C PRO A 19 14.98 4.75 2.38
N GLY A 20 13.66 4.55 2.39
CA GLY A 20 13.02 3.38 3.00
C GLY A 20 12.77 2.25 2.02
N VAL A 21 11.85 1.36 2.39
CA VAL A 21 11.44 0.21 1.56
C VAL A 21 9.93 0.01 1.58
N ALA A 22 9.42 -0.65 0.53
CA ALA A 22 8.08 -1.21 0.51
C ALA A 22 8.10 -2.65 1.04
N ASP A 23 7.04 -3.07 1.74
CA ASP A 23 6.78 -4.47 2.06
C ASP A 23 5.41 -4.89 1.51
N GLY A 24 4.39 -5.11 2.36
CA GLY A 24 3.06 -5.48 1.91
C GLY A 24 2.36 -4.41 1.06
N ILE A 25 1.78 -4.82 -0.07
CA ILE A 25 1.03 -3.94 -0.98
C ILE A 25 -0.41 -4.39 -1.20
N ARG A 26 -1.34 -3.44 -1.38
CA ARG A 26 -2.73 -3.68 -1.82
C ARG A 26 -3.15 -2.63 -2.83
N THR A 27 -4.27 -2.86 -3.50
CA THR A 27 -4.91 -1.87 -4.36
C THR A 27 -6.30 -1.52 -3.87
N ASP A 28 -6.73 -0.29 -4.15
CA ASP A 28 -8.13 0.11 -4.04
C ASP A 28 -8.85 0.00 -5.40
N LEU A 29 -10.15 0.32 -5.42
CA LEU A 29 -10.99 0.24 -6.62
C LEU A 29 -10.61 1.25 -7.71
N ASP A 30 -9.93 2.33 -7.35
CA ASP A 30 -9.45 3.36 -8.29
C ASP A 30 -8.11 2.97 -8.93
N GLY A 31 -7.53 1.85 -8.48
CA GLY A 31 -6.26 1.33 -8.98
C GLY A 31 -5.04 1.93 -8.28
N ASN A 32 -5.23 2.70 -7.19
CA ASN A 32 -4.10 3.19 -6.42
C ASN A 32 -3.40 2.04 -5.72
N VAL A 33 -2.08 2.12 -5.60
CA VAL A 33 -1.24 1.17 -4.90
C VAL A 33 -0.96 1.68 -3.50
N TRP A 34 -1.42 0.94 -2.50
CA TRP A 34 -1.16 1.16 -1.09
C TRP A 34 0.02 0.28 -0.68
N ALA A 35 1.14 0.88 -0.28
CA ALA A 35 2.34 0.19 0.15
C ALA A 35 2.64 0.46 1.62
N ALA A 36 2.84 -0.62 2.39
CA ALA A 36 3.46 -0.54 3.70
C ALA A 36 4.90 -0.03 3.52
N ALA A 37 5.25 1.03 4.24
CA ALA A 37 6.51 1.75 4.15
C ALA A 37 7.25 1.66 5.48
N GLY A 38 8.56 1.40 5.41
CA GLY A 38 9.38 1.24 6.60
C GLY A 38 10.85 1.57 6.36
N TRP A 39 11.59 1.70 7.47
CA TRP A 39 13.03 1.95 7.52
C TRP A 39 13.48 3.27 6.89
N GLY A 40 12.55 4.21 6.66
CA GLY A 40 12.89 5.58 6.27
C GLY A 40 12.88 6.56 7.44
N GLY A 41 12.34 6.16 8.59
CA GLY A 41 12.31 6.93 9.82
C GLY A 41 11.04 7.77 9.99
N GLU A 42 11.09 8.70 10.94
CA GLU A 42 9.96 9.57 11.28
C GLU A 42 9.49 10.38 10.06
N GLY A 43 8.18 10.41 9.82
CA GLY A 43 7.58 11.07 8.65
C GLY A 43 7.71 10.30 7.34
N TYR A 44 8.31 9.10 7.38
CA TYR A 44 8.36 8.17 6.27
C TYR A 44 7.60 6.88 6.57
N ASP A 45 7.85 6.28 7.74
CA ASP A 45 7.28 4.99 8.09
C ASP A 45 5.75 5.03 8.19
N GLY A 46 5.08 3.96 7.72
CA GLY A 46 3.63 3.85 7.73
C GLY A 46 3.06 3.30 6.43
N ALA A 47 2.11 3.98 5.80
CA ALA A 47 1.54 3.56 4.52
C ALA A 47 1.60 4.68 3.48
N HIS A 48 2.08 4.37 2.28
CA HIS A 48 2.13 5.28 1.13
C HIS A 48 1.07 4.87 0.11
N CYS A 49 0.34 5.84 -0.43
CA CYS A 49 -0.64 5.63 -1.50
C CYS A 49 -0.14 6.29 -2.78
N TYR A 50 -0.01 5.51 -3.84
CA TYR A 50 0.43 5.94 -5.16
C TYR A 50 -0.70 5.79 -6.17
N ALA A 51 -0.90 6.80 -7.01
CA ALA A 51 -1.79 6.71 -8.16
C ALA A 51 -1.30 5.65 -9.16
N PRO A 52 -2.15 5.17 -10.10
CA PRO A 52 -1.77 4.13 -11.07
C PRO A 52 -0.57 4.45 -11.97
N ASP A 53 -0.17 5.72 -12.05
CA ASP A 53 1.00 6.19 -12.80
C ASP A 53 2.30 6.26 -11.97
N GLY A 54 2.23 5.95 -10.67
CA GLY A 54 3.37 6.01 -9.72
C GLY A 54 3.45 7.32 -8.93
N THR A 55 2.57 8.29 -9.15
CA THR A 55 2.55 9.54 -8.39
C THR A 55 2.16 9.29 -6.94
N LEU A 56 2.97 9.75 -5.96
CA LEU A 56 2.59 9.70 -4.54
C LEU A 56 1.45 10.67 -4.26
N ILE A 57 0.31 10.17 -3.80
CA ILE A 57 -0.90 10.97 -3.51
C ILE A 57 -1.27 11.02 -2.03
N GLY A 58 -0.62 10.22 -1.18
CA GLY A 58 -0.86 10.30 0.26
C GLY A 58 0.10 9.47 1.10
N ARG A 59 0.23 9.84 2.38
CA ARG A 59 0.93 9.09 3.41
C ARG A 59 0.13 9.04 4.70
N ILE A 60 0.17 7.91 5.37
CA ILE A 60 -0.26 7.73 6.76
C ILE A 60 0.99 7.44 7.55
N HIS A 61 1.41 8.38 8.41
CA HIS A 61 2.61 8.19 9.22
C HIS A 61 2.31 7.31 10.43
N LEU A 62 3.19 6.36 10.68
CA LEU A 62 3.21 5.53 11.88
C LEU A 62 4.53 5.77 12.63
N PRO A 63 4.58 5.53 13.95
CA PRO A 63 5.81 5.68 14.73
C PRO A 63 6.79 4.51 14.54
N GLU A 64 6.43 3.49 13.75
CA GLU A 64 7.21 2.27 13.53
C GLU A 64 7.12 1.84 12.04
N PRO A 65 8.15 1.14 11.50
CA PRO A 65 8.12 0.56 10.16
C PRO A 65 6.91 -0.35 9.95
N CYS A 66 6.12 -0.08 8.91
CA CYS A 66 4.98 -0.90 8.56
C CYS A 66 5.42 -2.05 7.65
N SER A 67 5.03 -3.27 8.01
CA SER A 67 5.34 -4.49 7.25
C SER A 67 4.20 -4.93 6.33
N ASN A 68 2.95 -4.64 6.68
CA ASN A 68 1.82 -5.07 5.86
C ASN A 68 0.59 -4.20 6.10
N LEU A 69 -0.32 -4.23 5.13
CA LEU A 69 -1.60 -3.57 5.22
C LEU A 69 -2.70 -4.37 4.52
N CYS A 70 -3.93 -4.20 4.98
CA CYS A 70 -5.11 -4.70 4.29
C CYS A 70 -6.34 -3.83 4.53
N PHE A 71 -7.19 -3.77 3.51
CA PHE A 71 -8.54 -3.23 3.66
C PHE A 71 -9.42 -4.25 4.39
N GLY A 72 -10.29 -3.76 5.25
CA GLY A 72 -11.26 -4.56 5.97
C GLY A 72 -12.45 -3.74 6.46
N GLY A 73 -13.19 -4.32 7.40
CA GLY A 73 -14.51 -3.83 7.78
C GLY A 73 -15.57 -4.13 6.72
N ILE A 74 -16.85 -3.96 7.07
CA ILE A 74 -17.99 -4.32 6.22
C ILE A 74 -17.96 -3.60 4.87
N LYS A 75 -17.49 -2.34 4.87
CA LYS A 75 -17.37 -1.50 3.67
C LYS A 75 -15.99 -1.59 2.99
N LYS A 76 -15.07 -2.42 3.49
CA LYS A 76 -13.68 -2.52 2.99
C LYS A 76 -12.95 -1.18 2.91
N ASN A 77 -13.29 -0.25 3.81
CA ASN A 77 -12.75 1.11 3.87
C ASN A 77 -12.01 1.39 5.18
N ARG A 78 -11.76 0.36 6.00
CA ARG A 78 -10.84 0.45 7.12
C ARG A 78 -9.52 -0.17 6.71
N LEU A 79 -8.45 0.62 6.71
CA LEU A 79 -7.10 0.13 6.47
C LEU A 79 -6.51 -0.33 7.80
N PHE A 80 -6.13 -1.61 7.87
CA PHE A 80 -5.34 -2.18 8.96
C PHE A 80 -3.86 -2.21 8.54
N MET A 81 -2.97 -1.89 9.47
CA MET A 81 -1.52 -1.79 9.22
C MET A 81 -0.76 -2.45 10.37
N THR A 82 0.07 -3.46 10.07
CA THR A 82 0.98 -4.07 11.04
C THR A 82 2.31 -3.32 11.01
N ALA A 83 2.76 -2.82 12.16
CA ALA A 83 4.00 -2.06 12.25
C ALA A 83 4.72 -2.40 13.55
N GLY A 84 5.95 -2.90 13.44
CA GLY A 84 6.77 -3.31 14.60
C GLY A 84 6.02 -4.18 15.60
N GLN A 85 5.69 -3.62 16.77
CA GLN A 85 4.99 -4.30 17.87
C GLN A 85 3.49 -3.99 17.96
N SER A 86 2.96 -3.26 16.98
CA SER A 86 1.65 -2.62 17.04
C SER A 86 0.78 -2.96 15.83
N LEU A 87 -0.55 -2.90 16.02
CA LEU A 87 -1.55 -2.93 14.95
C LEU A 87 -2.30 -1.59 14.95
N TYR A 88 -2.24 -0.88 13.83
CA TYR A 88 -2.94 0.37 13.62
C TYR A 88 -4.13 0.18 12.69
N SER A 89 -5.15 1.03 12.82
CA SER A 89 -6.22 1.10 11.83
C SER A 89 -6.79 2.50 11.68
N ILE A 90 -7.18 2.86 10.47
CA ILE A 90 -7.85 4.11 10.15
C ILE A 90 -8.90 3.88 9.07
N PHE A 91 -9.97 4.68 9.09
CA PHE A 91 -10.90 4.73 7.98
C PHE A 91 -10.36 5.63 6.86
N VAL A 92 -10.50 5.17 5.62
CA VAL A 92 -10.11 5.92 4.41
C VAL A 92 -11.33 6.09 3.51
N GLU A 93 -11.30 7.14 2.67
CA GLU A 93 -12.38 7.44 1.71
C GLU A 93 -12.24 6.69 0.39
N THR A 94 -11.73 5.45 0.45
CA THR A 94 -11.69 4.53 -0.69
C THR A 94 -12.06 3.12 -0.23
N THR A 95 -12.17 2.19 -1.17
CA THR A 95 -12.56 0.80 -0.94
C THR A 95 -11.51 -0.13 -1.51
N GLY A 96 -11.05 -1.10 -0.72
CA GLY A 96 -10.08 -2.09 -1.18
C GLY A 96 -10.61 -2.96 -2.33
N ALA A 97 -9.77 -3.28 -3.31
CA ALA A 97 -10.11 -4.09 -4.48
C ALA A 97 -10.30 -5.60 -4.20
N GLN A 98 -10.54 -5.99 -2.95
CA GLN A 98 -10.75 -7.38 -2.57
C GLN A 98 -12.01 -7.95 -3.23
N ARG A 99 -11.85 -9.08 -3.93
CA ARG A 99 -12.96 -9.89 -4.45
C ARG A 99 -13.10 -11.17 -3.61
N PRO A 100 -14.32 -11.76 -3.52
CA PRO A 100 -14.53 -13.07 -2.91
C PRO A 100 -13.63 -14.15 -3.54
#